data_AF-A0A7S0Q1Y0-F1
#
_entry.id   AF-A0A7S0Q1Y0-F1
#
_cell.length_a   1.000
_cell.length_b   1.000
_cell.length_c   1.000
_cell.angle_alpha   90.00
_cell.angle_beta   90.00
_cell.angle_gamma   90.00
#
_symmetry.space_group_name_H-M   'P 1'
#
loop_
_entity.id
_entity.type
_entity.pdbx_description
1 polymer ?
#
loop_
_entity_poly.entity_id
_entity_poly.type
_entity_poly.pdbx_seq_one_letter_code
_entity_poly.pdbx_strand_id
1 'polypeptide(L)'
;PPRFTQPAARRPHAIRSHCSSRLQPPSKMAVTARLAASTRLIRALSARAGPLRARASVGSAVRGEHIAAPTISVELDQHPYVSPSLTQGSGRTFFLETYGCQMNVSDSEVVRAVLAESGFSPSVSLDAADVVLINTCAIREGAEQRVWNRLREVNALTGRKLHMKSKRRSSSDAKRAAPMVGLLGCMAERLKGRLLEEERLVDIVCGPDAYRQLPRLLSQASSDQAAIDVRLSLEETYADVSPVRVADGGVSAFVSIMRGCNNMCSYCIVPFTRGRERSRPSASIAAEVSELADRGYKEVTLLGQNVNSYAVDADCDGESTLVPPLRDGFRSMVPPAKGRLRFADLIHSLALEHPEMRFRFTSPHPKDFPDKLLRVVKETPNICEALHIPAQSGSSAVLESMRRGYSREAYLELIAQVRQVLPKASISSDFISGFCGETEKDHQETLSLLRTVRFEKAYMFAYSLREKTHAHRQLADDVPEAVKQRRLREVIAAFNEGARASNDAEVGSYHLLLVDGESKKSAAELVGRSDSNKRVVFGNQRVRSSLTNPDASEVALHAGDFVAVHVTESLSANTLRAIPLARTSIAQFAKWLKHGG
;
A
#
# COMPACT_ATOMS: atom_id res chain seq x y z
N PRO A 1 -7.94 27.70 -69.69
CA PRO A 1 -9.10 26.86 -69.33
C PRO A 1 -9.25 25.71 -70.35
N PRO A 2 -8.92 24.44 -70.05
CA PRO A 2 -9.11 23.67 -68.80
C PRO A 2 -7.84 22.90 -68.33
N ARG A 3 -7.98 22.09 -67.26
CA ARG A 3 -7.22 20.87 -66.85
C ARG A 3 -5.68 20.87 -66.66
N PHE A 4 -5.27 20.26 -65.53
CA PHE A 4 -3.98 19.59 -65.19
C PHE A 4 -2.68 20.44 -65.31
N THR A 5 -1.80 20.48 -64.31
CA THR A 5 -0.69 19.51 -64.13
C THR A 5 0.25 19.99 -63.00
N GLN A 6 0.86 19.05 -62.26
CA GLN A 6 2.17 19.28 -61.60
C GLN A 6 3.26 19.47 -62.67
N PRO A 7 4.39 20.12 -62.36
CA PRO A 7 5.63 19.34 -62.36
C PRO A 7 6.68 19.77 -61.34
N ALA A 8 7.67 18.89 -61.23
CA ALA A 8 8.82 18.91 -60.34
C ALA A 8 9.99 19.82 -60.80
N ALA A 9 10.85 20.09 -59.81
CA ALA A 9 12.32 20.08 -59.88
C ALA A 9 13.12 21.38 -60.18
N ARG A 10 14.15 21.55 -59.32
CA ARG A 10 15.49 22.18 -59.46
C ARG A 10 15.71 23.68 -59.10
N ARG A 11 16.47 23.84 -57.98
CA ARG A 11 17.60 24.77 -57.61
C ARG A 11 18.08 25.78 -58.68
N PRO A 12 18.73 26.95 -58.37
CA PRO A 12 19.90 27.04 -57.45
C PRO A 12 20.21 28.40 -56.75
N HIS A 13 21.24 28.39 -55.86
CA HIS A 13 22.31 29.39 -55.57
C HIS A 13 22.81 29.18 -54.11
N ALA A 14 23.93 28.50 -53.79
CA ALA A 14 25.38 28.80 -53.98
C ALA A 14 25.85 29.94 -53.03
N ILE A 15 26.94 29.92 -52.23
CA ILE A 15 28.36 29.51 -52.42
C ILE A 15 29.05 29.51 -51.01
N ARG A 16 29.85 28.50 -50.57
CA ARG A 16 31.34 28.38 -50.40
C ARG A 16 31.58 27.60 -49.07
N SER A 17 32.59 26.80 -48.76
CA SER A 17 33.74 26.18 -49.44
C SER A 17 34.45 25.24 -48.45
N HIS A 18 34.96 24.11 -48.96
CA HIS A 18 36.12 23.31 -48.48
C HIS A 18 36.05 22.59 -47.13
N CYS A 19 36.63 21.39 -46.94
CA CYS A 19 37.10 20.29 -47.78
C CYS A 19 37.62 19.22 -46.80
N SER A 20 37.24 17.94 -47.00
CA SER A 20 38.05 16.71 -46.78
C SER A 20 38.70 16.44 -45.39
N SER A 21 38.85 15.22 -44.84
CA SER A 21 38.71 13.83 -45.30
C SER A 21 38.79 12.90 -44.08
N ARG A 22 38.14 11.74 -44.22
CA ARG A 22 38.45 10.37 -43.70
C ARG A 22 39.55 10.23 -42.63
N LEU A 23 39.25 9.41 -41.60
CA LEU A 23 39.83 8.07 -41.35
C LEU A 23 39.41 7.52 -39.96
N GLN A 24 38.89 6.29 -39.92
CA GLN A 24 38.89 5.42 -38.73
C GLN A 24 40.26 4.69 -38.61
N PRO A 25 40.50 3.79 -37.62
CA PRO A 25 41.08 4.01 -36.29
C PRO A 25 42.46 3.27 -36.11
N PRO A 26 43.11 3.33 -34.94
CA PRO A 26 43.76 2.13 -34.36
C PRO A 26 43.60 2.06 -32.81
N SER A 27 43.25 0.94 -32.17
CA SER A 27 43.99 -0.30 -31.81
C SER A 27 44.97 -0.21 -30.59
N LYS A 28 44.58 -0.94 -29.52
CA LYS A 28 45.35 -1.76 -28.55
C LYS A 28 46.73 -1.33 -27.97
N MET A 29 46.77 -1.37 -26.63
CA MET A 29 47.83 -1.78 -25.67
C MET A 29 49.01 -0.85 -25.28
N ALA A 30 49.00 -0.43 -23.99
CA ALA A 30 50.08 -0.51 -22.97
C ALA A 30 49.53 0.14 -21.67
N VAL A 31 49.22 -0.53 -20.55
CA VAL A 31 50.03 -1.32 -19.60
C VAL A 31 51.06 -0.46 -18.83
N THR A 32 50.69 0.07 -17.66
CA THR A 32 51.32 -0.14 -16.32
C THR A 32 51.01 0.98 -15.30
N ALA A 33 50.93 0.55 -14.04
CA ALA A 33 51.09 1.35 -12.82
C ALA A 33 49.96 2.31 -12.41
N ARG A 34 48.97 1.79 -11.69
CA ARG A 34 48.36 2.41 -10.48
C ARG A 34 47.42 1.43 -9.78
N LEU A 35 47.98 0.35 -9.24
CA LEU A 35 47.29 -0.52 -8.29
C LEU A 35 48.31 -1.07 -7.27
N ALA A 36 48.79 -0.21 -6.37
CA ALA A 36 49.65 -0.60 -5.27
C ALA A 36 49.64 0.45 -4.15
N ALA A 37 48.48 0.70 -3.54
CA ALA A 37 48.39 1.38 -2.24
C ALA A 37 46.97 1.26 -1.70
N SER A 38 46.62 0.14 -1.06
CA SER A 38 45.56 0.05 -0.02
C SER A 38 45.47 -1.32 0.66
N THR A 39 46.18 -2.35 0.18
CA THR A 39 46.21 -3.70 0.77
C THR A 39 47.13 -3.86 1.99
N ARG A 40 47.31 -2.81 2.81
CA ARG A 40 48.10 -2.90 4.07
C ARG A 40 47.37 -2.49 5.34
N LEU A 41 46.06 -2.23 5.30
CA LEU A 41 45.28 -1.91 6.51
C LEU A 41 44.24 -2.98 6.93
N ILE A 42 44.11 -4.09 6.19
CA ILE A 42 43.12 -5.15 6.47
C ILE A 42 43.76 -6.44 7.02
N ARG A 43 45.05 -6.40 7.42
CA ARG A 43 45.75 -7.57 7.98
C ARG A 43 46.19 -7.44 9.44
N ALA A 44 45.72 -6.41 10.15
CA ALA A 44 46.04 -6.18 11.57
C ALA A 44 44.83 -6.30 12.53
N LEU A 45 43.65 -6.70 12.06
CA LEU A 45 42.45 -6.86 12.91
C LEU A 45 41.87 -8.29 12.96
N SER A 46 42.52 -9.28 12.35
CA SER A 46 42.08 -10.70 12.38
C SER A 46 42.86 -11.56 13.38
N ALA A 47 43.29 -11.01 14.51
CA ALA A 47 43.97 -11.75 15.58
C ALA A 47 43.30 -11.51 16.93
N ARG A 48 41.99 -11.78 17.03
CA ARG A 48 41.24 -11.91 18.30
C ARG A 48 39.89 -12.63 18.07
N ALA A 49 39.95 -13.87 17.61
CA ALA A 49 38.84 -14.82 17.71
C ALA A 49 39.41 -16.24 17.54
N GLY A 50 39.32 -17.07 18.60
CA GLY A 50 39.77 -18.46 18.57
C GLY A 50 38.82 -19.37 17.76
N PRO A 51 39.26 -20.57 17.36
CA PRO A 51 38.48 -21.45 16.49
C PRO A 51 37.48 -22.30 17.28
N LEU A 52 36.19 -22.20 16.96
CA LEU A 52 35.18 -23.19 17.35
C LEU A 52 35.19 -24.34 16.35
N ARG A 53 35.64 -25.52 16.79
CA ARG A 53 35.53 -26.79 16.07
C ARG A 53 34.10 -27.31 16.19
N ALA A 54 33.40 -27.51 15.07
CA ALA A 54 32.21 -28.35 15.01
C ALA A 54 32.65 -29.83 14.84
N ARG A 55 32.30 -30.68 15.81
CA ARG A 55 32.38 -32.15 15.68
C ARG A 55 31.03 -32.64 15.18
N ALA A 56 30.99 -33.23 13.99
CA ALA A 56 29.86 -34.04 13.54
C ALA A 56 30.07 -35.48 14.02
N SER A 57 29.13 -35.98 14.82
CA SER A 57 28.96 -37.41 15.08
C SER A 57 27.68 -37.87 14.39
N VAL A 58 27.83 -38.72 13.38
CA VAL A 58 26.70 -39.41 12.72
C VAL A 58 26.34 -40.62 13.58
N GLY A 59 25.14 -40.59 14.18
CA GLY A 59 24.50 -41.73 14.82
C GLY A 59 23.24 -42.11 14.04
N SER A 60 23.28 -43.26 13.38
CA SER A 60 22.15 -43.87 12.69
C SER A 60 21.23 -44.57 13.70
N ALA A 61 19.94 -44.24 13.72
CA ALA A 61 18.87 -45.17 14.07
C ALA A 61 17.51 -44.60 13.65
N VAL A 62 16.89 -45.24 12.67
CA VAL A 62 15.51 -45.01 12.22
C VAL A 62 14.54 -45.64 13.21
N ARG A 63 13.51 -44.91 13.64
CA ARG A 63 12.13 -45.40 13.84
C ARG A 63 11.17 -44.22 13.96
N GLY A 64 10.02 -44.38 13.31
CA GLY A 64 9.11 -43.30 12.92
C GLY A 64 8.34 -42.66 14.07
N GLU A 65 8.15 -41.35 13.93
CA GLU A 65 7.16 -40.52 14.59
C GLU A 65 6.93 -39.27 13.72
N HIS A 66 5.72 -38.73 13.77
CA HIS A 66 5.23 -37.61 12.99
C HIS A 66 6.25 -36.45 12.87
N ILE A 67 6.57 -36.05 11.63
CA ILE A 67 7.38 -34.85 11.37
C ILE A 67 6.49 -33.64 11.64
N ALA A 68 6.59 -33.09 12.85
CA ALA A 68 6.11 -31.76 13.16
C ALA A 68 6.85 -30.74 12.29
N ALA A 69 6.12 -29.76 11.75
CA ALA A 69 6.71 -28.64 11.02
C ALA A 69 7.81 -27.98 11.87
N PRO A 70 8.96 -27.61 11.30
CA PRO A 70 10.04 -27.01 12.06
C PRO A 70 9.56 -25.68 12.64
N THR A 71 9.39 -25.62 13.96
CA THR A 71 9.20 -24.37 14.67
C THR A 71 10.51 -23.61 14.60
N ILE A 72 10.62 -22.66 13.67
CA ILE A 72 11.72 -21.70 13.65
C ILE A 72 11.46 -20.72 14.79
N SER A 73 11.97 -21.04 15.97
CA SER A 73 12.04 -20.09 17.08
C SER A 73 13.08 -19.03 16.72
N VAL A 74 12.61 -17.82 16.40
CA VAL A 74 13.47 -16.66 16.19
C VAL A 74 14.05 -16.26 17.54
N GLU A 75 15.36 -16.38 17.71
CA GLU A 75 16.06 -15.74 18.83
C GLU A 75 15.94 -14.21 18.65
N LEU A 76 15.04 -13.59 19.40
CA LEU A 76 15.04 -12.15 19.63
C LEU A 76 16.47 -11.74 20.01
N ASP A 77 17.09 -10.86 19.23
CA ASP A 77 18.45 -10.36 19.40
C ASP A 77 18.75 -10.09 20.89
N GLN A 78 19.39 -11.07 21.57
CA GLN A 78 19.56 -11.08 23.02
C GLN A 78 20.64 -10.08 23.39
N HIS A 79 20.25 -8.83 23.57
CA HIS A 79 21.20 -7.81 24.00
C HIS A 79 21.64 -8.13 25.45
N PRO A 80 22.96 -8.26 25.74
CA PRO A 80 23.48 -8.84 26.99
C PRO A 80 23.16 -8.07 28.30
N TYR A 81 22.37 -7.00 28.23
CA TYR A 81 22.04 -6.12 29.35
C TYR A 81 20.53 -5.95 29.59
N VAL A 82 19.67 -6.67 28.86
CA VAL A 82 18.20 -6.61 29.05
C VAL A 82 17.69 -8.00 29.39
N SER A 83 17.15 -8.19 30.59
CA SER A 83 16.54 -9.48 30.94
C SER A 83 15.24 -9.69 30.16
N PRO A 84 14.99 -10.89 29.60
CA PRO A 84 13.74 -11.22 28.88
C PRO A 84 12.47 -11.00 29.72
N SER A 85 12.59 -11.01 31.04
CA SER A 85 11.50 -10.70 31.97
C SER A 85 11.01 -9.24 31.87
N LEU A 86 11.83 -8.31 31.39
CA LEU A 86 11.45 -6.89 31.26
C LEU A 86 10.55 -6.66 30.06
N THR A 87 10.68 -7.45 29.00
CA THR A 87 9.89 -7.32 27.76
C THR A 87 8.51 -7.98 27.83
N GLN A 88 8.21 -8.71 28.90
CA GLN A 88 6.92 -9.37 29.08
C GLN A 88 5.82 -8.38 29.52
N GLY A 89 4.67 -8.46 28.88
CA GLY A 89 3.48 -7.68 29.19
C GLY A 89 2.95 -7.92 30.60
N SER A 90 3.23 -9.11 31.17
CA SER A 90 2.79 -9.51 32.52
C SER A 90 1.27 -9.35 32.72
N GLY A 91 0.48 -9.57 31.67
CA GLY A 91 -0.98 -9.42 31.69
C GLY A 91 -1.49 -7.97 31.52
N ARG A 92 -0.60 -7.00 31.26
CA ARG A 92 -1.00 -5.61 30.96
C ARG A 92 -1.90 -5.54 29.73
N THR A 93 -2.87 -4.63 29.78
CA THR A 93 -3.80 -4.41 28.68
C THR A 93 -3.38 -3.25 27.77
N PHE A 94 -3.68 -3.34 26.48
CA PHE A 94 -3.41 -2.25 25.53
C PHE A 94 -4.64 -1.87 24.69
N PHE A 95 -4.83 -0.58 24.46
CA PHE A 95 -5.82 -0.02 23.54
C PHE A 95 -5.09 0.56 22.34
N LEU A 96 -5.45 0.12 21.12
CA LEU A 96 -4.82 0.57 19.87
C LEU A 96 -5.85 1.24 18.98
N GLU A 97 -5.63 2.53 18.74
CA GLU A 97 -6.45 3.36 17.87
C GLU A 97 -5.72 3.64 16.55
N THR A 98 -6.41 3.47 15.42
CA THR A 98 -5.80 3.55 14.09
C THR A 98 -6.38 4.70 13.28
N TYR A 99 -5.50 5.56 12.79
CA TYR A 99 -5.79 6.67 11.90
C TYR A 99 -4.95 6.56 10.63
N GLY A 100 -5.57 6.74 9.46
CA GLY A 100 -4.80 6.86 8.21
C GLY A 100 -5.34 6.01 7.07
N CYS A 101 -4.44 5.23 6.46
CA CYS A 101 -4.72 4.42 5.29
C CYS A 101 -4.75 2.92 5.60
N GLN A 102 -4.98 2.11 4.58
CA GLN A 102 -5.03 0.65 4.64
C GLN A 102 -3.73 0.06 5.20
N MET A 103 -2.58 0.69 4.92
CA MET A 103 -1.31 0.29 5.52
C MET A 103 -1.31 0.48 7.05
N ASN A 104 -1.93 1.54 7.59
CA ASN A 104 -2.01 1.71 9.04
C ASN A 104 -2.93 0.65 9.67
N VAL A 105 -3.97 0.20 8.98
CA VAL A 105 -4.83 -0.91 9.45
C VAL A 105 -4.00 -2.19 9.54
N SER A 106 -3.29 -2.55 8.47
CA SER A 106 -2.39 -3.71 8.45
C SER A 106 -1.25 -3.60 9.49
N ASP A 107 -0.62 -2.43 9.60
CA ASP A 107 0.40 -2.15 10.61
C ASP A 107 -0.15 -2.35 12.04
N SER A 108 -1.42 -2.01 12.29
CA SER A 108 -2.06 -2.22 13.58
C SER A 108 -2.32 -3.70 13.88
N GLU A 109 -2.57 -4.55 12.88
CA GLU A 109 -2.68 -6.01 13.06
C GLU A 109 -1.32 -6.61 13.44
N VAL A 110 -0.24 -6.14 12.82
CA VAL A 110 1.15 -6.50 13.19
C VAL A 110 1.47 -6.07 14.62
N VAL A 111 1.13 -4.82 15.00
CA VAL A 111 1.35 -4.33 16.37
C VAL A 111 0.61 -5.19 17.39
N ARG A 112 -0.62 -5.62 17.10
CA ARG A 112 -1.37 -6.53 17.99
C ARG A 112 -0.68 -7.88 18.14
N ALA A 113 -0.19 -8.46 17.05
CA ALA A 113 0.53 -9.73 17.07
C ALA A 113 1.77 -9.66 17.97
N VAL A 114 2.65 -8.68 17.74
CA VAL A 114 3.88 -8.49 18.51
C VAL A 114 3.60 -8.31 20.01
N LEU A 115 2.56 -7.55 20.35
CA LEU A 115 2.18 -7.34 21.75
C LEU A 115 1.57 -8.60 22.38
N ALA A 116 0.74 -9.33 21.65
CA ALA A 116 0.13 -10.57 22.11
C ALA A 116 1.17 -11.67 22.38
N GLU A 117 2.13 -11.86 21.46
CA GLU A 117 3.28 -12.77 21.64
C GLU A 117 4.11 -12.42 22.87
N SER A 118 4.16 -11.14 23.22
CA SER A 118 4.86 -10.63 24.41
C SER A 118 4.00 -10.68 25.68
N GLY A 119 2.78 -11.22 25.65
CA GLY A 119 1.90 -11.39 26.82
C GLY A 119 1.08 -10.16 27.22
N PHE A 120 0.85 -9.22 26.30
CA PHE A 120 -0.13 -8.15 26.47
C PHE A 120 -1.51 -8.57 25.94
N SER A 121 -2.59 -8.09 26.57
CA SER A 121 -3.96 -8.40 26.15
C SER A 121 -4.67 -7.16 25.58
N PRO A 122 -5.54 -7.28 24.56
CA PRO A 122 -6.29 -6.13 24.06
C PRO A 122 -7.31 -5.64 25.11
N SER A 123 -7.42 -4.32 25.27
CA SER A 123 -8.44 -3.67 26.09
C SER A 123 -9.68 -3.33 25.25
N VAL A 124 -10.86 -3.51 25.84
CA VAL A 124 -12.15 -3.14 25.23
C VAL A 124 -12.42 -1.63 25.26
N SER A 125 -11.74 -0.89 26.15
CA SER A 125 -11.91 0.55 26.28
C SER A 125 -10.59 1.26 26.57
N LEU A 126 -10.56 2.54 26.26
CA LEU A 126 -9.42 3.41 26.53
C LEU A 126 -9.14 3.52 28.04
N ASP A 127 -10.19 3.64 28.86
CA ASP A 127 -10.07 3.85 30.30
C ASP A 127 -9.55 2.60 31.02
N ALA A 128 -9.82 1.40 30.49
CA ALA A 128 -9.37 0.12 31.06
C ALA A 128 -7.98 -0.32 30.58
N ALA A 129 -7.33 0.45 29.70
CA ALA A 129 -6.03 0.09 29.15
C ALA A 129 -4.86 0.53 30.03
N ASP A 130 -3.81 -0.29 30.15
CA ASP A 130 -2.54 0.11 30.76
C ASP A 130 -1.63 0.83 29.75
N VAL A 131 -1.86 0.59 28.46
CA VAL A 131 -1.14 1.19 27.34
C VAL A 131 -2.12 1.70 26.31
N VAL A 132 -2.03 2.97 25.91
CA VAL A 132 -2.81 3.58 24.84
C VAL A 132 -1.88 3.89 23.67
N LEU A 133 -2.12 3.26 22.53
CA LEU A 133 -1.32 3.40 21.31
C LEU A 133 -2.16 4.04 20.21
N ILE A 134 -1.60 5.07 19.57
CA ILE A 134 -2.23 5.77 18.45
C ILE A 134 -1.36 5.55 17.21
N ASN A 135 -1.79 4.68 16.30
CA ASN A 135 -1.13 4.46 15.01
C ASN A 135 -1.68 5.44 13.97
N THR A 136 -0.81 6.28 13.40
CA THR A 136 -1.24 7.39 12.56
C THR A 136 -0.39 7.60 11.30
N CYS A 137 -1.01 8.19 10.28
CA CYS A 137 -0.40 8.52 8.99
C CYS A 137 0.16 9.95 8.97
N ALA A 138 1.30 10.16 8.28
CA ALA A 138 1.89 11.49 8.08
C ALA A 138 1.47 12.17 6.76
N ILE A 139 0.59 11.55 5.99
CA ILE A 139 0.36 11.90 4.58
C ILE A 139 -0.81 12.85 4.37
N ARG A 140 -1.81 12.90 5.25
CA ARG A 140 -3.00 13.75 5.00
C ARG A 140 -2.82 15.14 5.60
N GLU A 141 -3.35 16.14 4.92
CA GLU A 141 -3.51 17.47 5.49
C GLU A 141 -4.33 17.41 6.79
N GLY A 142 -3.96 18.23 7.78
CA GLY A 142 -4.59 18.21 9.11
C GLY A 142 -4.42 16.91 9.90
N ALA A 143 -3.65 15.93 9.43
CA ALA A 143 -3.36 14.71 10.20
C ALA A 143 -2.58 15.04 11.48
N GLU A 144 -1.63 15.97 11.39
CA GLU A 144 -0.85 16.44 12.53
C GLU A 144 -1.72 17.09 13.61
N GLN A 145 -2.56 18.06 13.23
CA GLN A 145 -3.45 18.72 14.19
C GLN A 145 -4.41 17.75 14.88
N ARG A 146 -4.94 16.76 14.14
CA ARG A 146 -5.78 15.70 14.70
C ARG A 146 -5.04 14.86 15.73
N VAL A 147 -3.78 14.51 15.45
CA VAL A 147 -2.94 13.77 16.40
C VAL A 147 -2.70 14.59 17.66
N TRP A 148 -2.38 15.88 17.55
CA TRP A 148 -2.21 16.76 18.71
C TRP A 148 -3.47 16.87 19.55
N ASN A 149 -4.62 17.10 18.92
CA ASN A 149 -5.90 17.18 19.62
C ASN A 149 -6.23 15.86 20.33
N ARG A 150 -6.04 14.72 19.65
CA ARG A 150 -6.28 13.40 20.23
C ARG A 150 -5.33 13.09 21.39
N LEU A 151 -4.04 13.41 21.25
CA LEU A 151 -3.08 13.24 22.35
C LEU A 151 -3.46 14.08 23.58
N ARG A 152 -3.91 15.32 23.39
CA ARG A 152 -4.39 16.17 24.50
C ARG A 152 -5.63 15.60 25.17
N GLU A 153 -6.57 15.09 24.37
CA GLU A 153 -7.78 14.41 24.85
C GLU A 153 -7.44 13.17 25.67
N VAL A 154 -6.61 12.26 25.13
CA VAL A 154 -6.16 11.06 25.84
C VAL A 154 -5.46 11.41 27.15
N ASN A 155 -4.56 12.40 27.14
CA ASN A 155 -3.87 12.83 28.36
C ASN A 155 -4.80 13.48 29.41
N ALA A 156 -5.90 14.10 28.97
CA ALA A 156 -6.93 14.63 29.86
C ALA A 156 -7.77 13.50 30.49
N LEU A 157 -8.24 12.55 29.68
CA LEU A 157 -9.04 11.41 30.12
C LEU A 157 -8.27 10.48 31.07
N THR A 158 -6.99 10.26 30.78
CA THR A 158 -6.13 9.36 31.56
C THR A 158 -5.55 9.99 32.83
N GLY A 159 -5.90 11.25 33.15
CA GLY A 159 -5.49 11.93 34.38
C GLY A 159 -3.98 12.19 34.50
N ARG A 160 -3.23 12.09 33.40
CA ARG A 160 -1.76 12.19 33.39
C ARG A 160 -1.24 13.57 33.84
N LYS A 161 -1.96 14.64 33.49
CA LYS A 161 -1.65 16.01 33.96
C LYS A 161 -1.86 16.20 35.48
N LEU A 162 -2.78 15.46 36.10
CA LEU A 162 -3.06 15.52 37.54
C LEU A 162 -2.04 14.72 38.36
N HIS A 163 -1.59 13.57 37.83
CA HIS A 163 -0.56 12.75 38.48
C HIS A 163 0.83 13.42 38.50
N MET A 164 1.21 14.18 37.45
CA MET A 164 2.48 14.92 37.45
C MET A 164 2.53 16.07 38.48
N LYS A 165 1.38 16.69 38.80
CA LYS A 165 1.31 17.80 39.79
C LYS A 165 1.05 17.33 41.23
N SER A 166 0.47 16.14 41.41
CA SER A 166 0.04 15.63 42.72
C SER A 166 0.94 14.52 43.25
N LYS A 167 2.26 14.77 43.38
CA LYS A 167 3.17 13.92 44.18
C LYS A 167 2.89 13.99 45.70
N ARG A 168 1.78 14.60 46.12
CA ARG A 168 1.54 15.07 47.50
C ARG A 168 0.17 14.70 48.08
N ARG A 169 -0.49 13.65 47.61
CA ARG A 169 -1.68 13.11 48.26
C ARG A 169 -1.49 11.65 48.63
N SER A 170 -1.17 11.44 49.91
CA SER A 170 -1.42 10.19 50.61
C SER A 170 -2.91 10.08 50.86
N SER A 171 -3.61 9.21 50.14
CA SER A 171 -4.91 8.70 50.58
C SER A 171 -5.22 7.42 49.82
N SER A 172 -5.70 6.46 50.58
CA SER A 172 -5.86 5.02 50.37
C SER A 172 -6.79 4.55 49.23
N ASP A 173 -7.10 5.40 48.24
CA ASP A 173 -7.93 5.06 47.07
C ASP A 173 -7.16 5.14 45.72
N ALA A 174 -5.85 5.37 45.76
CA ALA A 174 -4.98 5.46 44.58
C ALA A 174 -4.37 4.10 44.21
N LYS A 175 -4.98 3.35 43.28
CA LYS A 175 -4.44 2.04 42.85
C LYS A 175 -4.27 1.80 41.36
N ARG A 176 -4.40 2.84 40.51
CA ARG A 176 -4.06 2.68 39.09
C ARG A 176 -3.13 3.79 38.62
N ALA A 177 -1.91 3.39 38.27
CA ALA A 177 -0.94 4.26 37.62
C ALA A 177 -1.53 4.77 36.30
N ALA A 178 -1.20 6.01 35.93
CA ALA A 178 -1.62 6.56 34.65
C ALA A 178 -1.11 5.67 33.49
N PRO A 179 -1.94 5.39 32.47
CA PRO A 179 -1.54 4.55 31.36
C PRO A 179 -0.43 5.18 30.53
N MET A 180 0.43 4.34 29.96
CA MET A 180 1.45 4.79 29.00
C MET A 180 0.78 5.17 27.68
N VAL A 181 1.23 6.27 27.08
CA VAL A 181 0.70 6.78 25.80
C VAL A 181 1.78 6.71 24.72
N GLY A 182 1.52 6.00 23.64
CA GLY A 182 2.44 5.84 22.52
C GLY A 182 1.88 6.38 21.20
N LEU A 183 2.73 7.05 20.43
CA LEU A 183 2.44 7.43 19.04
C LEU A 183 3.20 6.52 18.09
N LEU A 184 2.47 5.87 17.18
CA LEU A 184 2.99 4.90 16.22
C LEU A 184 2.84 5.39 14.78
N GLY A 185 3.61 4.78 13.87
CA GLY A 185 3.42 4.92 12.43
C GLY A 185 4.15 6.11 11.82
N CYS A 186 3.77 6.51 10.60
CA CYS A 186 4.53 7.50 9.83
C CYS A 186 4.62 8.87 10.52
N MET A 187 3.59 9.27 11.30
CA MET A 187 3.63 10.54 12.02
C MET A 187 4.66 10.54 13.15
N ALA A 188 4.93 9.37 13.74
CA ALA A 188 5.93 9.21 14.79
C ALA A 188 7.34 9.61 14.28
N GLU A 189 7.70 9.22 13.05
CA GLU A 189 8.96 9.66 12.41
C GLU A 189 9.00 11.19 12.24
N ARG A 190 7.88 11.77 11.81
CA ARG A 190 7.81 13.20 11.49
C ARG A 190 7.87 14.08 12.74
N LEU A 191 7.15 13.73 13.80
CA LEU A 191 6.96 14.59 14.98
C LEU A 191 7.96 14.33 16.13
N LYS A 192 8.93 13.43 15.95
CA LYS A 192 9.84 12.99 17.02
C LYS A 192 10.49 14.12 17.82
N GLY A 193 10.95 15.20 17.17
CA GLY A 193 11.60 16.33 17.86
C GLY A 193 10.62 17.12 18.73
N ARG A 194 9.49 17.53 18.16
CA ARG A 194 8.46 18.31 18.86
C ARG A 194 7.79 17.55 20.01
N LEU A 195 7.59 16.23 19.85
CA LEU A 195 7.03 15.39 20.91
C LEU A 195 7.94 15.28 22.13
N LEU A 196 9.26 15.35 21.92
CA LEU A 196 10.27 15.31 22.98
C LEU A 196 10.45 16.66 23.68
N GLU A 197 10.47 17.75 22.90
CA GLU A 197 10.90 19.07 23.36
C GLU A 197 9.75 19.92 23.94
N GLU A 198 8.54 19.86 23.36
CA GLU A 198 7.53 20.90 23.59
C GLU A 198 6.47 20.53 24.66
N GLU A 199 5.90 19.31 24.65
CA GLU A 199 4.72 19.02 25.49
C GLU A 199 4.74 17.69 26.28
N ARG A 200 5.78 16.83 26.18
CA ARG A 200 5.87 15.51 26.88
C ARG A 200 4.54 14.73 26.90
N LEU A 201 3.79 14.75 25.79
CA LEU A 201 2.45 14.16 25.70
C LEU A 201 2.45 12.64 25.50
N VAL A 202 3.62 12.05 25.26
CA VAL A 202 3.80 10.64 24.92
C VAL A 202 4.98 10.05 25.69
N ASP A 203 4.85 8.78 26.07
CA ASP A 203 5.95 7.96 26.62
C ASP A 203 6.70 7.23 25.51
N ILE A 204 6.04 6.95 24.39
CA ILE A 204 6.57 6.09 23.33
C ILE A 204 6.37 6.74 21.97
N VAL A 205 7.43 6.72 21.15
CA VAL A 205 7.36 7.11 19.73
C VAL A 205 7.98 5.99 18.91
N CYS A 206 7.17 5.31 18.10
CA CYS A 206 7.63 4.14 17.35
C CYS A 206 7.26 4.23 15.86
N GLY A 207 8.28 4.22 15.01
CA GLY A 207 8.15 4.30 13.56
C GLY A 207 7.69 2.99 12.92
N PRO A 208 7.30 3.01 11.64
CA PRO A 208 6.74 1.84 10.96
C PRO A 208 7.64 0.59 10.91
N ASP A 209 8.96 0.74 10.97
CA ASP A 209 9.94 -0.36 10.89
C ASP A 209 10.41 -0.85 12.27
N ALA A 210 9.83 -0.36 13.37
CA ALA A 210 10.31 -0.62 14.72
C ALA A 210 9.27 -1.31 15.63
N TYR A 211 8.16 -1.84 15.10
CA TYR A 211 7.09 -2.42 15.91
C TYR A 211 7.54 -3.63 16.74
N ARG A 212 8.51 -4.44 16.27
CA ARG A 212 9.09 -5.53 17.08
C ARG A 212 9.73 -5.05 18.37
N GLN A 213 10.21 -3.82 18.40
CA GLN A 213 10.85 -3.24 19.56
C GLN A 213 9.83 -2.67 20.55
N LEU A 214 8.55 -2.63 20.20
CA LEU A 214 7.51 -2.05 21.04
C LEU A 214 7.44 -2.65 22.45
N PRO A 215 7.56 -3.99 22.67
CA PRO A 215 7.61 -4.57 24.01
C PRO A 215 8.80 -4.05 24.83
N ARG A 216 9.97 -3.87 24.19
CA ARG A 216 11.17 -3.28 24.80
C ARG A 216 11.01 -1.79 25.06
N LEU A 217 10.40 -1.03 24.15
CA LEU A 217 10.12 0.39 24.36
C LEU A 217 9.15 0.58 25.53
N LEU A 218 8.14 -0.29 25.66
CA LEU A 218 7.19 -0.31 26.78
C LEU A 218 7.82 -0.70 28.12
N SER A 219 8.93 -1.42 28.13
CA SER A 219 9.65 -1.76 29.36
C SER A 219 10.65 -0.67 29.77
N GLN A 220 11.17 0.07 28.79
CA GLN A 220 12.14 1.15 29.02
C GLN A 220 11.47 2.49 29.33
N ALA A 221 10.28 2.72 28.79
CA ALA A 221 9.52 3.93 29.04
C ALA A 221 9.19 4.02 30.53
N SER A 222 9.51 5.16 31.14
CA SER A 222 9.18 5.48 32.52
C SER A 222 8.56 6.87 32.57
N SER A 223 7.93 7.23 33.69
CA SER A 223 7.27 8.54 33.84
C SER A 223 8.19 9.74 33.55
N ASP A 224 9.51 9.57 33.59
CA ASP A 224 10.49 10.63 33.37
C ASP A 224 11.29 10.49 32.06
N GLN A 225 11.21 9.36 31.34
CA GLN A 225 11.99 9.13 30.12
C GLN A 225 11.15 8.44 29.03
N ALA A 226 10.98 9.14 27.91
CA ALA A 226 10.32 8.59 26.73
C ALA A 226 11.23 7.62 25.98
N ALA A 227 10.66 6.53 25.47
CA ALA A 227 11.35 5.53 24.65
C ALA A 227 11.00 5.72 23.18
N ILE A 228 12.02 5.79 22.32
CA ILE A 228 11.84 6.14 20.90
C ILE A 228 12.62 5.20 20.00
N ASP A 229 11.94 4.65 19.00
CA ASP A 229 12.61 4.11 17.82
C ASP A 229 11.83 4.43 16.54
N VAL A 230 12.43 5.25 15.70
CA VAL A 230 11.91 5.62 14.37
C VAL A 230 12.94 5.32 13.27
N ARG A 231 13.93 4.48 13.56
CA ARG A 231 14.95 4.08 12.59
C ARG A 231 14.28 3.28 11.47
N LEU A 232 14.71 3.56 10.24
CA LEU A 232 14.22 2.86 9.06
C LEU A 232 15.14 1.67 8.79
N SER A 233 14.54 0.50 8.64
CA SER A 233 15.27 -0.74 8.38
C SER A 233 15.47 -0.94 6.87
N LEU A 234 16.57 -1.56 6.49
CA LEU A 234 16.81 -1.96 5.10
C LEU A 234 16.19 -3.31 4.75
N GLU A 235 15.75 -4.09 5.75
CA GLU A 235 15.34 -5.49 5.57
C GLU A 235 13.96 -5.80 6.16
N GLU A 236 13.47 -4.99 7.11
CA GLU A 236 12.21 -5.29 7.82
C GLU A 236 10.98 -5.27 6.90
N THR A 237 10.24 -6.37 6.94
CA THR A 237 9.00 -6.61 6.17
C THR A 237 7.90 -7.27 7.00
N TYR A 238 8.17 -7.67 8.25
CA TYR A 238 7.29 -8.45 9.13
C TYR A 238 6.86 -9.80 8.53
N ALA A 239 7.70 -10.42 7.70
CA ALA A 239 7.40 -11.66 6.99
C ALA A 239 7.07 -12.87 7.91
N ASP A 240 7.62 -12.86 9.12
CA ASP A 240 7.53 -13.91 10.14
C ASP A 240 6.50 -13.58 11.25
N VAL A 241 5.79 -12.45 11.15
CA VAL A 241 4.74 -12.09 12.12
C VAL A 241 3.37 -12.45 11.53
N SER A 242 2.67 -13.37 12.17
CA SER A 242 1.27 -13.69 11.85
C SER A 242 0.34 -12.60 12.41
N PRO A 243 -0.29 -11.74 11.58
CA PRO A 243 -1.05 -10.60 12.09
C PRO A 243 -2.30 -11.02 12.87
N VAL A 244 -2.54 -10.36 14.02
CA VAL A 244 -3.72 -10.62 14.85
C VAL A 244 -4.85 -9.68 14.44
N ARG A 245 -5.96 -10.26 14.00
CA ARG A 245 -7.13 -9.54 13.49
C ARG A 245 -8.21 -9.46 14.56
N VAL A 246 -8.80 -8.27 14.74
CA VAL A 246 -9.76 -7.98 15.82
C VAL A 246 -11.15 -8.56 15.56
N ALA A 247 -11.50 -8.74 14.28
CA ALA A 247 -12.77 -9.32 13.88
C ALA A 247 -12.56 -10.79 13.50
N ASP A 248 -12.93 -11.70 14.39
CA ASP A 248 -13.19 -13.09 13.99
C ASP A 248 -14.38 -13.09 13.01
N GLY A 249 -14.23 -13.76 11.86
CA GLY A 249 -15.25 -13.81 10.81
C GLY A 249 -15.25 -12.64 9.81
N GLY A 250 -14.11 -11.95 9.64
CA GLY A 250 -13.97 -10.95 8.57
C GLY A 250 -14.14 -11.55 7.16
N VAL A 251 -14.83 -10.83 6.28
CA VAL A 251 -15.04 -11.25 4.88
C VAL A 251 -13.85 -10.91 3.98
N SER A 252 -13.13 -9.82 4.30
CA SER A 252 -11.97 -9.33 3.55
C SER A 252 -10.78 -9.04 4.46
N ALA A 253 -9.57 -9.16 3.90
CA ALA A 253 -8.31 -8.91 4.60
C ALA A 253 -7.32 -8.10 3.76
N PHE A 254 -6.43 -7.39 4.46
CA PHE A 254 -5.28 -6.71 3.87
C PHE A 254 -4.02 -7.53 4.10
N VAL A 255 -3.23 -7.75 3.04
CA VAL A 255 -1.95 -8.46 3.11
C VAL A 255 -0.85 -7.55 2.57
N SER A 256 0.09 -7.15 3.43
CA SER A 256 1.23 -6.35 2.99
C SER A 256 2.27 -7.24 2.30
N ILE A 257 2.54 -6.94 1.03
CA ILE A 257 3.51 -7.67 0.21
C ILE A 257 4.86 -6.96 0.11
N MET A 258 4.91 -5.68 0.50
CA MET A 258 6.12 -4.87 0.46
C MET A 258 5.98 -3.60 1.29
N ARG A 259 7.10 -2.99 1.65
CA ARG A 259 7.18 -1.74 2.42
C ARG A 259 8.22 -0.79 1.83
N GLY A 260 8.02 0.51 2.02
CA GLY A 260 8.91 1.55 1.51
C GLY A 260 8.67 1.87 0.03
N CYS A 261 9.34 2.91 -0.49
CA CYS A 261 9.15 3.37 -1.87
C CYS A 261 10.39 4.07 -2.42
N ASN A 262 10.80 3.70 -3.63
CA ASN A 262 11.99 4.26 -4.30
C ASN A 262 11.67 5.35 -5.34
N ASN A 263 10.40 5.67 -5.60
CA ASN A 263 10.03 6.58 -6.70
C ASN A 263 10.46 8.04 -6.49
N MET A 264 10.75 8.46 -5.25
CA MET A 264 11.29 9.79 -4.91
C MET A 264 10.55 10.97 -5.57
N CYS A 265 9.20 10.88 -5.69
CA CYS A 265 8.37 11.96 -6.21
C CYS A 265 8.56 13.24 -5.39
N SER A 266 8.56 14.41 -6.03
CA SER A 266 9.06 15.62 -5.39
C SER A 266 8.26 16.07 -4.15
N TYR A 267 6.98 15.74 -4.09
CA TYR A 267 6.04 16.05 -3.01
C TYR A 267 5.90 14.94 -1.95
N CYS A 268 6.46 13.74 -2.19
CA CYS A 268 6.12 12.56 -1.41
C CYS A 268 7.07 12.36 -0.22
N ILE A 269 6.50 12.24 0.99
CA ILE A 269 7.25 12.02 2.24
C ILE A 269 7.53 10.53 2.55
N VAL A 270 6.89 9.62 1.81
CA VAL A 270 6.93 8.17 2.08
C VAL A 270 8.36 7.60 2.14
N PRO A 271 9.30 7.94 1.23
CA PRO A 271 10.66 7.42 1.31
C PRO A 271 11.39 7.76 2.62
N PHE A 272 11.01 8.86 3.28
CA PHE A 272 11.61 9.32 4.52
C PHE A 272 10.90 8.81 5.78
N THR A 273 9.71 8.24 5.64
CA THR A 273 8.89 7.75 6.76
C THR A 273 8.71 6.24 6.78
N ARG A 274 8.93 5.57 5.64
CA ARG A 274 8.90 4.11 5.49
C ARG A 274 10.17 3.53 4.85
N GLY A 275 11.14 4.36 4.49
CA GLY A 275 12.43 3.90 3.97
C GLY A 275 12.37 3.43 2.51
N ARG A 276 13.46 2.75 2.11
CA ARG A 276 13.64 2.17 0.78
C ARG A 276 12.68 0.99 0.57
N GLU A 277 12.35 0.76 -0.68
CA GLU A 277 11.49 -0.36 -1.06
C GLU A 277 12.08 -1.72 -0.68
N ARG A 278 11.23 -2.59 -0.12
CA ARG A 278 11.55 -3.95 0.34
C ARG A 278 10.38 -4.87 0.02
N SER A 279 10.61 -5.92 -0.75
CA SER A 279 9.62 -6.95 -1.05
C SER A 279 9.61 -8.01 0.04
N ARG A 280 8.42 -8.45 0.47
CA ARG A 280 8.27 -9.60 1.36
C ARG A 280 8.45 -10.91 0.56
N PRO A 281 9.10 -11.95 1.11
CA PRO A 281 9.23 -13.24 0.42
C PRO A 281 7.87 -13.81 -0.03
N SER A 282 7.80 -14.36 -1.24
CA SER A 282 6.56 -14.86 -1.83
C SER A 282 5.95 -16.01 -1.02
N ALA A 283 6.79 -16.91 -0.49
CA ALA A 283 6.35 -18.04 0.34
C ALA A 283 5.63 -17.56 1.62
N SER A 284 6.13 -16.51 2.26
CA SER A 284 5.50 -15.91 3.44
C SER A 284 4.14 -15.28 3.11
N ILE A 285 4.02 -14.64 1.94
CA ILE A 285 2.74 -14.09 1.46
C ILE A 285 1.74 -15.22 1.18
N ALA A 286 2.16 -16.27 0.48
CA ALA A 286 1.32 -17.42 0.14
C ALA A 286 0.82 -18.16 1.40
N ALA A 287 1.68 -18.32 2.41
CA ALA A 287 1.30 -18.90 3.69
C ALA A 287 0.21 -18.08 4.40
N GLU A 288 0.36 -16.75 4.46
CA GLU A 288 -0.67 -15.89 5.08
C GLU A 288 -1.99 -15.92 4.30
N VAL A 289 -1.95 -15.91 2.96
CA VAL A 289 -3.16 -16.01 2.12
C VAL A 289 -3.86 -17.36 2.32
N SER A 290 -3.10 -18.45 2.46
CA SER A 290 -3.65 -19.78 2.72
C SER A 290 -4.30 -19.85 4.10
N GLU A 291 -3.65 -19.30 5.14
CA GLU A 291 -4.26 -19.20 6.48
C GLU A 291 -5.58 -18.40 6.46
N LEU A 292 -5.62 -17.30 5.69
CA LEU A 292 -6.83 -16.51 5.51
C LEU A 292 -7.93 -17.30 4.80
N ALA A 293 -7.58 -18.09 3.78
CA ALA A 293 -8.53 -18.96 3.09
C ALA A 293 -9.12 -20.01 4.05
N ASP A 294 -8.27 -20.67 4.84
CA ASP A 294 -8.67 -21.69 5.82
C ASP A 294 -9.60 -21.12 6.91
N ARG A 295 -9.40 -19.84 7.27
CA ARG A 295 -10.25 -19.10 8.20
C ARG A 295 -11.55 -18.55 7.58
N GLY A 296 -11.78 -18.80 6.29
CA GLY A 296 -13.02 -18.47 5.59
C GLY A 296 -13.07 -17.07 4.98
N TYR A 297 -11.96 -16.32 4.92
CA TYR A 297 -11.91 -15.04 4.22
C TYR A 297 -12.16 -15.25 2.72
N LYS A 298 -12.88 -14.31 2.10
CA LYS A 298 -13.32 -14.40 0.69
C LYS A 298 -12.66 -13.37 -0.22
N GLU A 299 -11.99 -12.37 0.36
CA GLU A 299 -11.29 -11.34 -0.38
C GLU A 299 -9.96 -10.97 0.29
N VAL A 300 -8.90 -10.86 -0.52
CA VAL A 300 -7.60 -10.33 -0.10
C VAL A 300 -7.25 -9.13 -0.96
N THR A 301 -6.87 -8.03 -0.30
CA THR A 301 -6.26 -6.87 -0.97
C THR A 301 -4.76 -6.83 -0.66
N LEU A 302 -3.94 -7.01 -1.68
CA LEU A 302 -2.49 -6.88 -1.60
C LEU A 302 -2.10 -5.40 -1.47
N LEU A 303 -1.31 -5.10 -0.43
CA LEU A 303 -0.89 -3.75 -0.07
C LEU A 303 0.61 -3.54 -0.24
N GLY A 304 0.95 -2.34 -0.71
CA GLY A 304 2.30 -1.82 -0.80
C GLY A 304 2.27 -0.33 -1.09
N GLN A 305 3.42 0.34 -1.07
CA GLN A 305 3.51 1.72 -1.53
C GLN A 305 3.63 1.82 -3.06
N ASN A 306 4.17 0.76 -3.70
CA ASN A 306 4.21 0.57 -5.13
C ASN A 306 4.11 -0.92 -5.46
N VAL A 307 2.92 -1.52 -5.37
CA VAL A 307 2.76 -2.98 -5.47
C VAL A 307 3.39 -3.61 -6.72
N ASN A 308 3.42 -2.87 -7.83
CA ASN A 308 3.92 -3.40 -9.09
C ASN A 308 5.46 -3.46 -9.19
N SER A 309 6.21 -2.77 -8.32
CA SER A 309 7.67 -2.93 -8.24
C SER A 309 8.08 -4.14 -7.41
N TYR A 310 7.12 -4.91 -6.86
CA TYR A 310 7.40 -6.16 -6.17
C TYR A 310 8.29 -7.08 -6.99
N ALA A 311 9.36 -7.51 -6.34
CA ALA A 311 10.41 -8.31 -6.93
C ALA A 311 11.11 -9.11 -5.84
N VAL A 312 11.23 -10.42 -6.04
CA VAL A 312 12.05 -11.31 -5.21
C VAL A 312 12.89 -12.20 -6.12
N ASP A 313 14.09 -12.53 -5.67
CA ASP A 313 14.86 -13.61 -6.27
C ASP A 313 14.11 -14.91 -5.99
N ALA A 314 13.81 -15.67 -7.04
CA ALA A 314 13.19 -16.98 -6.88
C ALA A 314 14.30 -17.98 -6.51
N ASP A 315 13.99 -18.96 -5.66
CA ASP A 315 14.92 -20.01 -5.16
C ASP A 315 15.48 -20.95 -6.24
N CYS A 316 15.35 -20.59 -7.52
CA CYS A 316 15.94 -21.30 -8.63
C CYS A 316 17.34 -20.76 -8.94
N ASP A 317 18.32 -21.67 -8.95
CA ASP A 317 19.69 -21.38 -9.39
C ASP A 317 19.67 -20.73 -10.78
N GLY A 318 20.29 -19.54 -10.88
CA GLY A 318 20.43 -18.78 -12.12
C GLY A 318 20.32 -17.27 -11.91
N GLU A 319 21.34 -16.53 -12.36
CA GLU A 319 21.31 -15.07 -12.43
C GLU A 319 20.15 -14.62 -13.34
N SER A 320 19.11 -14.02 -12.76
CA SER A 320 18.11 -13.32 -13.56
C SER A 320 18.46 -11.85 -13.63
N THR A 321 19.09 -11.51 -14.75
CA THR A 321 19.54 -10.16 -15.10
C THR A 321 18.53 -9.37 -15.91
N LEU A 322 17.39 -9.97 -16.29
CA LEU A 322 16.41 -9.31 -17.15
C LEU A 322 15.42 -8.48 -16.33
N VAL A 323 15.78 -7.22 -16.16
CA VAL A 323 14.87 -6.13 -15.84
C VAL A 323 13.92 -5.93 -17.02
N PRO A 324 12.58 -6.02 -16.86
CA PRO A 324 11.66 -5.66 -17.93
C PRO A 324 11.87 -4.19 -18.33
N PRO A 325 11.95 -3.87 -19.63
CA PRO A 325 12.02 -2.48 -20.06
C PRO A 325 10.77 -1.74 -19.60
N LEU A 326 10.93 -0.46 -19.26
CA LEU A 326 9.80 0.43 -19.05
C LEU A 326 9.06 0.62 -20.38
N ARG A 327 7.77 0.90 -20.28
CA ARG A 327 6.94 1.28 -21.43
C ARG A 327 7.46 2.57 -22.07
N ASP A 328 7.26 2.70 -23.39
CA ASP A 328 7.59 3.91 -24.13
C ASP A 328 6.95 5.15 -23.49
N GLY A 329 7.72 6.24 -23.42
CA GLY A 329 7.31 7.47 -22.73
C GLY A 329 7.45 7.43 -21.20
N PHE A 330 7.84 6.30 -20.59
CA PHE A 330 8.12 6.20 -19.16
C PHE A 330 9.63 6.11 -18.86
N ARG A 331 10.02 6.74 -17.76
CA ARG A 331 11.39 6.79 -17.24
C ARG A 331 11.36 6.57 -15.73
N SER A 332 12.43 6.00 -15.19
CA SER A 332 12.62 5.91 -13.74
C SER A 332 13.93 6.58 -13.35
N MET A 333 13.89 7.29 -12.22
CA MET A 333 15.10 7.86 -11.59
C MET A 333 15.93 6.81 -10.85
N VAL A 334 15.34 5.65 -10.57
CA VAL A 334 15.99 4.57 -9.82
C VAL A 334 15.98 3.31 -10.68
N PRO A 335 17.08 2.54 -10.72
CA PRO A 335 17.08 1.25 -11.37
C PRO A 335 15.95 0.37 -10.78
N PRO A 336 15.17 -0.31 -11.62
CA PRO A 336 14.15 -1.24 -11.15
C PRO A 336 14.78 -2.38 -10.34
N ALA A 337 13.99 -2.91 -9.40
CA ALA A 337 14.44 -3.98 -8.53
C ALA A 337 14.89 -5.21 -9.33
N LYS A 338 15.96 -5.85 -8.87
CA LYS A 338 16.36 -7.18 -9.34
C LYS A 338 15.41 -8.22 -8.74
N GLY A 339 15.16 -9.31 -9.47
CA GLY A 339 14.25 -10.35 -9.03
C GLY A 339 13.64 -11.11 -10.19
N ARG A 340 13.49 -12.43 -10.01
CA ARG A 340 12.88 -13.34 -11.00
C ARG A 340 11.36 -13.24 -10.96
N LEU A 341 10.81 -13.30 -9.75
CA LEU A 341 9.37 -13.33 -9.52
C LEU A 341 8.88 -11.90 -9.32
N ARG A 342 7.94 -11.48 -10.16
CA ARG A 342 7.37 -10.11 -10.18
C ARG A 342 5.94 -10.09 -9.65
N PHE A 343 5.41 -8.90 -9.43
CA PHE A 343 4.02 -8.73 -8.94
C PHE A 343 2.99 -9.55 -9.73
N ALA A 344 3.05 -9.51 -11.08
CA ALA A 344 2.13 -10.24 -11.94
C ALA A 344 2.23 -11.77 -11.74
N ASP A 345 3.42 -12.30 -11.43
CA ASP A 345 3.61 -13.72 -11.11
C ASP A 345 3.04 -14.07 -9.74
N LEU A 346 3.30 -13.23 -8.74
CA LEU A 346 2.79 -13.41 -7.38
C LEU A 346 1.26 -13.47 -7.37
N ILE A 347 0.60 -12.44 -7.90
CA ILE A 347 -0.87 -12.37 -7.85
C ILE A 347 -1.52 -13.48 -8.68
N HIS A 348 -0.91 -13.86 -9.81
CA HIS A 348 -1.41 -14.98 -10.61
C HIS A 348 -1.31 -16.30 -9.84
N SER A 349 -0.16 -16.58 -9.22
CA SER A 349 0.04 -17.79 -8.41
C SER A 349 -0.99 -17.90 -7.28
N LEU A 350 -1.17 -16.82 -6.51
CA LEU A 350 -2.14 -16.79 -5.41
C LEU A 350 -3.58 -16.99 -5.91
N ALA A 351 -3.93 -16.37 -7.04
CA ALA A 351 -5.27 -16.48 -7.61
C ALA A 351 -5.58 -17.88 -8.16
N LEU A 352 -4.59 -18.57 -8.72
CA LEU A 352 -4.72 -19.95 -9.18
C LEU A 352 -4.85 -20.94 -8.02
N GLU A 353 -4.13 -20.69 -6.93
CA GLU A 353 -4.18 -21.52 -5.71
C GLU A 353 -5.53 -21.38 -4.99
N HIS A 354 -6.11 -20.18 -4.99
CA HIS A 354 -7.36 -19.86 -4.29
C HIS A 354 -8.44 -19.34 -5.26
N PRO A 355 -9.02 -20.19 -6.14
CA PRO A 355 -9.90 -19.76 -7.24
C PRO A 355 -11.22 -19.11 -6.80
N GLU A 356 -11.66 -19.37 -5.56
CA GLU A 356 -12.87 -18.80 -4.96
C GLU A 356 -12.59 -17.69 -3.94
N MET A 357 -11.34 -17.22 -3.88
CA MET A 357 -10.95 -16.02 -3.15
C MET A 357 -10.74 -14.87 -4.15
N ARG A 358 -11.37 -13.73 -3.88
CA ARG A 358 -11.22 -12.52 -4.68
C ARG A 358 -9.93 -11.77 -4.33
N PHE A 359 -9.14 -11.42 -5.33
CA PHE A 359 -7.90 -10.68 -5.19
C PHE A 359 -8.03 -9.26 -5.71
N ARG A 360 -7.51 -8.32 -4.90
CA ARG A 360 -7.36 -6.90 -5.25
C ARG A 360 -5.94 -6.46 -4.97
N PHE A 361 -5.59 -5.31 -5.55
CA PHE A 361 -4.36 -4.61 -5.22
C PHE A 361 -4.58 -3.11 -5.36
N THR A 362 -3.73 -2.32 -4.71
CA THR A 362 -3.80 -0.86 -4.77
C THR A 362 -2.39 -0.25 -4.74
N SER A 363 -2.32 1.05 -5.02
CA SER A 363 -1.08 1.83 -5.03
C SER A 363 -0.02 1.37 -6.04
N PRO A 364 -0.33 0.95 -7.28
CA PRO A 364 0.71 0.77 -8.28
C PRO A 364 1.16 2.12 -8.85
N HIS A 365 2.39 2.17 -9.36
CA HIS A 365 2.89 3.33 -10.10
C HIS A 365 2.67 3.13 -11.61
N PRO A 366 2.22 4.15 -12.37
CA PRO A 366 1.96 4.01 -13.82
C PRO A 366 3.14 3.47 -14.64
N LYS A 367 4.36 3.88 -14.30
CA LYS A 367 5.60 3.39 -14.96
C LYS A 367 5.82 1.87 -14.83
N ASP A 368 5.28 1.27 -13.77
CA ASP A 368 5.48 -0.13 -13.44
C ASP A 368 4.24 -0.94 -13.83
N PHE A 369 3.51 -0.59 -14.89
CA PHE A 369 2.31 -1.32 -15.33
C PHE A 369 2.62 -2.23 -16.52
N PRO A 370 3.05 -3.50 -16.31
CA PRO A 370 3.45 -4.36 -17.41
C PRO A 370 2.23 -4.96 -18.13
N ASP A 371 2.36 -5.18 -19.44
CA ASP A 371 1.36 -5.87 -20.27
C ASP A 371 1.00 -7.26 -19.74
N LYS A 372 1.96 -7.92 -19.07
CA LYS A 372 1.75 -9.20 -18.38
C LYS A 372 0.69 -9.11 -17.29
N LEU A 373 0.67 -8.03 -16.51
CA LEU A 373 -0.33 -7.84 -15.46
C LEU A 373 -1.73 -7.70 -16.05
N LEU A 374 -1.89 -6.94 -17.14
CA LEU A 374 -3.18 -6.79 -17.82
C LEU A 374 -3.72 -8.12 -18.35
N ARG A 375 -2.85 -8.98 -18.90
CA ARG A 375 -3.23 -10.32 -19.35
C ARG A 375 -3.66 -11.21 -18.18
N VAL A 376 -2.88 -11.23 -17.10
CA VAL A 376 -3.22 -11.99 -15.88
C VAL A 376 -4.59 -11.58 -15.33
N VAL A 377 -4.85 -10.26 -15.21
CA VAL A 377 -6.15 -9.74 -14.75
C VAL A 377 -7.28 -10.18 -15.68
N LYS A 378 -7.07 -10.14 -17.01
CA LYS A 378 -8.08 -10.55 -18.00
C LYS A 378 -8.41 -12.04 -17.94
N GLU A 379 -7.39 -12.87 -17.76
CA GLU A 379 -7.49 -14.33 -17.87
C GLU A 379 -7.96 -15.00 -16.56
N THR A 380 -7.88 -14.28 -15.44
CA THR A 380 -8.07 -14.83 -14.09
C THR A 380 -9.29 -14.20 -13.40
N PRO A 381 -10.46 -14.89 -13.36
CA PRO A 381 -11.74 -14.28 -12.97
C PRO A 381 -11.82 -13.77 -11.53
N ASN A 382 -11.01 -14.33 -10.63
CA ASN A 382 -10.97 -13.92 -9.23
C ASN A 382 -9.99 -12.77 -8.96
N ILE A 383 -9.34 -12.19 -9.99
CA ILE A 383 -8.59 -10.93 -9.87
C ILE A 383 -9.47 -9.78 -10.35
N CYS A 384 -9.74 -8.80 -9.49
CA CYS A 384 -10.62 -7.70 -9.85
C CYS A 384 -10.04 -6.77 -10.92
N GLU A 385 -10.88 -6.35 -11.87
CA GLU A 385 -10.56 -5.33 -12.88
C GLU A 385 -10.60 -3.88 -12.32
N ALA A 386 -10.36 -3.70 -11.02
CA ALA A 386 -10.27 -2.40 -10.37
C ALA A 386 -8.82 -1.92 -10.34
N LEU A 387 -8.44 -1.08 -11.30
CA LEU A 387 -7.07 -0.62 -11.49
C LEU A 387 -6.90 0.80 -10.95
N HIS A 388 -6.07 0.95 -9.92
CA HIS A 388 -5.69 2.25 -9.42
C HIS A 388 -4.44 2.73 -10.16
N ILE A 389 -4.51 3.79 -10.96
CA ILE A 389 -3.41 4.28 -11.80
C ILE A 389 -3.22 5.79 -11.53
N PRO A 390 -2.46 6.16 -10.48
CA PRO A 390 -2.37 7.55 -10.02
C PRO A 390 -1.70 8.48 -11.03
N ALA A 391 -2.49 9.36 -11.66
CA ALA A 391 -2.01 10.38 -12.57
C ALA A 391 -1.24 11.50 -11.84
N GLN A 392 -1.78 11.95 -10.69
CA GLN A 392 -1.34 13.10 -9.88
C GLN A 392 -1.67 14.47 -10.49
N SER A 393 -1.44 14.64 -11.79
CA SER A 393 -1.82 15.83 -12.58
C SER A 393 -2.13 15.43 -14.02
N GLY A 394 -2.89 16.27 -14.74
CA GLY A 394 -3.04 16.14 -16.18
C GLY A 394 -2.03 16.95 -17.01
N SER A 395 -1.18 17.76 -16.40
CA SER A 395 -0.17 18.56 -17.13
C SER A 395 1.19 17.89 -17.18
N SER A 396 1.76 17.75 -18.37
CA SER A 396 3.11 17.21 -18.55
C SER A 396 4.17 18.05 -17.82
N ALA A 397 4.02 19.38 -17.79
CA ALA A 397 4.95 20.27 -17.09
C ALA A 397 4.89 20.07 -15.56
N VAL A 398 3.69 19.94 -15.01
CA VAL A 398 3.50 19.65 -13.58
C VAL A 398 4.01 18.24 -13.24
N LEU A 399 3.74 17.24 -14.07
CA LEU A 399 4.22 15.86 -13.89
C LEU A 399 5.76 15.77 -13.89
N GLU A 400 6.43 16.57 -14.71
CA GLU A 400 7.89 16.70 -14.73
C GLU A 400 8.42 17.30 -13.41
N SER A 401 7.84 18.41 -12.94
CA SER A 401 8.18 19.02 -11.64
C SER A 401 7.87 18.10 -10.45
N MET A 402 6.83 17.26 -10.58
CA MET A 402 6.49 16.19 -9.65
C MET A 402 7.46 15.00 -9.69
N ARG A 403 8.36 14.95 -10.67
CA ARG A 403 9.31 13.86 -10.95
C ARG A 403 8.62 12.51 -11.20
N ARG A 404 7.53 12.52 -11.96
CA ARG A 404 6.74 11.32 -12.26
C ARG A 404 7.37 10.40 -13.31
N GLY A 405 8.22 10.97 -14.17
CA GLY A 405 8.93 10.22 -15.20
C GLY A 405 8.06 9.80 -16.38
N TYR A 406 6.95 10.49 -16.64
CA TYR A 406 6.09 10.28 -17.81
C TYR A 406 5.33 11.57 -18.14
N SER A 407 4.85 11.68 -19.38
CA SER A 407 4.00 12.79 -19.84
C SER A 407 2.51 12.43 -19.79
N ARG A 408 1.65 13.44 -19.97
CA ARG A 408 0.21 13.26 -20.13
C ARG A 408 -0.12 12.29 -21.26
N GLU A 409 0.57 12.42 -22.39
CA GLU A 409 0.35 11.62 -23.60
C GLU A 409 0.66 10.15 -23.33
N ALA A 410 1.82 9.86 -22.72
CA ALA A 410 2.20 8.50 -22.33
C ALA A 410 1.21 7.89 -21.33
N TYR A 411 0.66 8.70 -20.41
CA TYR A 411 -0.39 8.27 -19.49
C TYR A 411 -1.69 7.91 -20.24
N LEU A 412 -2.13 8.76 -21.18
CA LEU A 412 -3.33 8.49 -21.99
C LEU A 412 -3.17 7.24 -22.86
N GLU A 413 -1.98 6.99 -23.42
CA GLU A 413 -1.67 5.76 -24.16
C GLU A 413 -1.74 4.51 -23.26
N LEU A 414 -1.24 4.60 -22.02
CA LEU A 414 -1.43 3.54 -21.03
C LEU A 414 -2.91 3.28 -20.76
N ILE A 415 -3.71 4.32 -20.51
CA ILE A 415 -5.16 4.17 -20.30
C ILE A 415 -5.86 3.56 -21.52
N ALA A 416 -5.52 4.01 -22.73
CA ALA A 416 -6.09 3.48 -23.96
C ALA A 416 -5.82 1.98 -24.11
N GLN A 417 -4.60 1.54 -23.84
CA GLN A 417 -4.26 0.12 -23.88
C GLN A 417 -4.95 -0.68 -22.77
N VAL A 418 -5.04 -0.14 -21.54
CA VAL A 418 -5.81 -0.77 -20.46
C VAL A 418 -7.24 -1.02 -20.90
N ARG A 419 -7.92 0.00 -21.47
CA ARG A 419 -9.30 -0.12 -21.99
C ARG A 419 -9.39 -1.07 -23.20
N GLN A 420 -8.35 -1.19 -24.01
CA GLN A 420 -8.31 -2.15 -25.12
C GLN A 420 -8.27 -3.60 -24.61
N VAL A 421 -7.46 -3.87 -23.58
CA VAL A 421 -7.29 -5.22 -23.03
C VAL A 421 -8.44 -5.59 -22.09
N LEU A 422 -8.85 -4.63 -21.24
CA LEU A 422 -9.89 -4.72 -20.22
C LEU A 422 -10.93 -3.59 -20.42
N PRO A 423 -11.89 -3.76 -21.35
CA PRO A 423 -12.88 -2.71 -21.65
C PRO A 423 -13.71 -2.28 -20.44
N LYS A 424 -13.99 -3.22 -19.53
CA LYS A 424 -14.79 -3.02 -18.32
C LYS A 424 -13.97 -2.61 -17.09
N ALA A 425 -12.66 -2.39 -17.23
CA ALA A 425 -11.82 -2.04 -16.09
C ALA A 425 -12.26 -0.73 -15.43
N SER A 426 -12.43 -0.77 -14.12
CA SER A 426 -12.67 0.41 -13.30
C SER A 426 -11.35 1.10 -13.04
N ILE A 427 -11.17 2.31 -13.57
CA ILE A 427 -9.95 3.09 -13.38
C ILE A 427 -10.14 4.08 -12.23
N SER A 428 -9.20 4.06 -11.29
CA SER A 428 -9.12 5.04 -10.22
C SER A 428 -7.78 5.78 -10.21
N SER A 429 -7.72 6.97 -9.63
CA SER A 429 -6.51 7.80 -9.67
C SER A 429 -6.41 8.72 -8.45
N ASP A 430 -5.25 9.37 -8.30
CA ASP A 430 -5.02 10.44 -7.34
C ASP A 430 -4.75 11.75 -8.09
N PHE A 431 -5.18 12.87 -7.53
CA PHE A 431 -4.94 14.22 -8.06
C PHE A 431 -4.51 15.18 -6.97
N ILE A 432 -3.52 16.02 -7.29
CA ILE A 432 -3.02 17.09 -6.43
C ILE A 432 -3.22 18.41 -7.17
N SER A 433 -4.10 19.27 -6.65
CA SER A 433 -4.37 20.60 -7.20
C SER A 433 -3.53 21.66 -6.50
N GLY A 434 -2.99 22.61 -7.26
CA GLY A 434 -2.21 23.73 -6.74
C GLY A 434 -0.76 23.39 -6.42
N PHE A 435 -0.15 22.47 -7.17
CA PHE A 435 1.27 22.16 -6.99
C PHE A 435 2.16 23.36 -7.34
N CYS A 436 3.39 23.40 -6.81
CA CYS A 436 4.38 24.45 -7.08
C CYS A 436 4.49 24.78 -8.58
N GLY A 437 4.27 26.04 -8.94
CA GLY A 437 4.33 26.55 -10.32
C GLY A 437 3.12 26.21 -11.21
N GLU A 438 2.06 25.59 -10.69
CA GLU A 438 0.91 25.18 -11.51
C GLU A 438 0.13 26.41 -12.04
N THR A 439 0.07 26.54 -13.37
CA THR A 439 -0.64 27.61 -14.06
C THR A 439 -2.12 27.26 -14.31
N GLU A 440 -2.91 28.24 -14.77
CA GLU A 440 -4.31 27.98 -15.16
C GLU A 440 -4.40 26.99 -16.33
N LYS A 441 -3.45 27.05 -17.28
CA LYS A 441 -3.39 26.10 -18.40
C LYS A 441 -3.21 24.67 -17.89
N ASP A 442 -2.29 24.47 -16.95
CA ASP A 442 -2.01 23.15 -16.36
C ASP A 442 -3.23 22.56 -15.64
N HIS A 443 -3.97 23.43 -14.95
CA HIS A 443 -5.21 23.05 -14.29
C HIS A 443 -6.30 22.65 -15.30
N GLN A 444 -6.46 23.39 -16.40
CA GLN A 444 -7.39 23.01 -17.48
C GLN A 444 -6.99 21.68 -18.15
N GLU A 445 -5.69 21.40 -18.30
CA GLU A 445 -5.21 20.09 -18.71
C GLU A 445 -5.65 19.01 -17.70
N THR A 446 -5.53 19.25 -16.40
CA THR A 446 -6.02 18.31 -15.37
C THR A 446 -7.53 18.06 -15.49
N LEU A 447 -8.35 19.09 -15.67
CA LEU A 447 -9.81 18.95 -15.86
C LEU A 447 -10.15 18.16 -17.13
N SER A 448 -9.46 18.41 -18.24
CA SER A 448 -9.67 17.67 -19.48
C SER A 448 -9.26 16.19 -19.36
N LEU A 449 -8.24 15.85 -18.56
CA LEU A 449 -7.86 14.45 -18.32
C LEU A 449 -8.97 13.70 -17.59
N LEU A 450 -9.54 14.31 -16.53
CA LEU A 450 -10.65 13.74 -15.77
C LEU A 450 -11.86 13.43 -16.68
N ARG A 451 -12.23 14.37 -17.54
CA ARG A 451 -13.33 14.21 -18.51
C ARG A 451 -13.07 13.15 -19.57
N THR A 452 -11.83 13.03 -20.01
CA THR A 452 -11.41 12.06 -21.05
C THR A 452 -11.39 10.64 -20.52
N VAL A 453 -10.76 10.43 -19.36
CA VAL A 453 -10.57 9.07 -18.80
C VAL A 453 -11.82 8.57 -18.07
N ARG A 454 -12.63 9.47 -17.50
CA ARG A 454 -13.82 9.16 -16.70
C ARG A 454 -13.51 8.18 -15.58
N PHE A 455 -12.65 8.62 -14.66
CA PHE A 455 -12.29 7.82 -13.48
C PHE A 455 -13.54 7.52 -12.65
N GLU A 456 -13.64 6.29 -12.18
CA GLU A 456 -14.76 5.84 -11.33
C GLU A 456 -14.52 6.15 -9.86
N LYS A 457 -13.26 6.27 -9.47
CA LYS A 457 -12.85 6.66 -8.12
C LYS A 457 -11.62 7.55 -8.18
N ALA A 458 -11.61 8.63 -7.43
CA ALA A 458 -10.44 9.50 -7.35
C ALA A 458 -10.20 9.98 -5.92
N TYR A 459 -8.94 10.04 -5.52
CA TYR A 459 -8.52 10.75 -4.31
C TYR A 459 -7.94 12.10 -4.72
N MET A 460 -8.60 13.18 -4.30
CA MET A 460 -8.30 14.53 -4.74
C MET A 460 -7.91 15.39 -3.55
N PHE A 461 -6.79 16.08 -3.64
CA PHE A 461 -6.23 16.89 -2.55
C PHE A 461 -5.72 18.23 -3.07
N ALA A 462 -5.82 19.27 -2.25
CA ALA A 462 -5.01 20.46 -2.44
C ALA A 462 -3.56 20.14 -2.07
N TYR A 463 -2.60 20.75 -2.77
CA TYR A 463 -1.20 20.58 -2.48
C TYR A 463 -0.84 21.18 -1.11
N SER A 464 -0.27 20.34 -0.25
CA SER A 464 0.24 20.71 1.06
C SER A 464 1.73 20.42 1.13
N LEU A 465 2.53 21.47 1.33
CA LEU A 465 3.98 21.41 1.46
C LEU A 465 4.37 20.56 2.68
N ARG A 466 5.43 19.75 2.53
CA ARG A 466 5.93 18.91 3.62
C ARG A 466 7.43 19.00 3.73
N GLU A 467 7.89 19.16 4.96
CA GLU A 467 9.31 19.15 5.30
C GLU A 467 10.02 17.90 4.75
N LYS A 468 11.33 18.04 4.51
CA LYS A 468 12.22 17.01 3.94
C LYS A 468 11.94 16.61 2.47
N THR A 469 10.79 16.94 1.90
CA THR A 469 10.50 16.64 0.49
C THR A 469 11.37 17.46 -0.46
N HIS A 470 11.52 17.02 -1.71
CA HIS A 470 12.27 17.77 -2.71
C HIS A 470 11.59 19.12 -2.99
N ALA A 471 10.27 19.12 -3.13
CA ALA A 471 9.49 20.33 -3.36
C ALA A 471 9.73 21.36 -2.24
N HIS A 472 9.70 20.95 -0.97
CA HIS A 472 10.03 21.83 0.17
C HIS A 472 11.45 22.42 0.12
N ARG A 473 12.42 21.69 -0.43
CA ARG A 473 13.82 22.13 -0.44
C ARG A 473 14.19 22.96 -1.67
N GLN A 474 13.46 22.81 -2.78
CA GLN A 474 13.94 23.24 -4.10
C GLN A 474 12.89 23.98 -4.93
N LEU A 475 11.62 23.91 -4.55
CA LEU A 475 10.52 24.59 -5.25
C LEU A 475 9.89 25.63 -4.32
N ALA A 476 9.40 26.72 -4.90
CA ALA A 476 8.57 27.68 -4.20
C ALA A 476 7.11 27.20 -4.25
N ASP A 477 6.41 27.21 -3.12
CA ASP A 477 4.96 27.04 -3.07
C ASP A 477 4.29 28.39 -3.35
N ASP A 478 4.17 28.73 -4.63
CA ASP A 478 3.76 30.04 -5.16
C ASP A 478 2.28 30.12 -5.56
N VAL A 479 1.53 29.02 -5.46
CA VAL A 479 0.08 29.00 -5.72
C VAL A 479 -0.67 29.41 -4.45
N PRO A 480 -1.48 30.48 -4.44
CA PRO A 480 -2.21 30.91 -3.25
C PRO A 480 -3.24 29.86 -2.79
N GLU A 481 -3.42 29.72 -1.47
CA GLU A 481 -4.33 28.73 -0.88
C GLU A 481 -5.76 28.82 -1.43
N ALA A 482 -6.28 30.04 -1.62
CA ALA A 482 -7.60 30.24 -2.20
C ALA A 482 -7.71 29.68 -3.63
N VAL A 483 -6.63 29.72 -4.41
CA VAL A 483 -6.56 29.13 -5.76
C VAL A 483 -6.49 27.61 -5.67
N LYS A 484 -5.69 27.05 -4.76
CA LYS A 484 -5.62 25.59 -4.53
C LYS A 484 -7.00 25.01 -4.21
N GLN A 485 -7.74 25.66 -3.31
CA GLN A 485 -9.09 25.24 -2.91
C GLN A 485 -10.11 25.42 -4.04
N ARG A 486 -10.02 26.49 -4.83
CA ARG A 486 -10.86 26.69 -6.03
C ARG A 486 -10.64 25.55 -7.03
N ARG A 487 -9.38 25.27 -7.38
CA ARG A 487 -8.99 24.19 -8.31
C ARG A 487 -9.43 22.81 -7.81
N LEU A 488 -9.27 22.53 -6.52
CA LEU A 488 -9.74 21.28 -5.91
C LEU A 488 -11.26 21.11 -6.09
N ARG A 489 -12.06 22.16 -5.87
CA ARG A 489 -13.52 22.12 -6.10
C ARG A 489 -13.86 21.83 -7.56
N GLU A 490 -13.15 22.46 -8.50
CA GLU A 490 -13.35 22.22 -9.93
C GLU A 490 -12.97 20.79 -10.35
N VAL A 491 -11.86 20.27 -9.81
CA VAL A 491 -11.44 18.87 -10.00
C VAL A 491 -12.48 17.89 -9.45
N ILE A 492 -13.00 18.14 -8.24
CA ILE A 492 -14.08 17.32 -7.65
C ILE A 492 -15.34 17.34 -8.52
N ALA A 493 -15.72 18.52 -9.03
CA ALA A 493 -16.88 18.65 -9.92
C ALA A 493 -16.70 17.86 -11.22
N ALA A 494 -15.54 18.00 -11.90
CA ALA A 494 -15.23 17.27 -13.13
C ALA A 494 -15.15 15.75 -12.90
N PHE A 495 -14.61 15.31 -11.76
CA PHE A 495 -14.63 13.89 -11.38
C PHE A 495 -16.07 13.38 -11.19
N ASN A 496 -16.90 14.08 -10.41
CA ASN A 496 -18.26 13.65 -10.13
C ASN A 496 -19.12 13.53 -11.38
N GLU A 497 -18.93 14.42 -12.36
CA GLU A 497 -19.58 14.33 -13.68
C GLU A 497 -19.23 13.01 -14.38
N GLY A 498 -17.94 12.68 -14.47
CA GLY A 498 -17.47 11.44 -15.09
C GLY A 498 -17.88 10.19 -14.33
N ALA A 499 -17.76 10.19 -13.00
CA ALA A 499 -18.11 9.06 -12.14
C ALA A 499 -19.61 8.74 -12.20
N ARG A 500 -20.47 9.78 -12.23
CA ARG A 500 -21.92 9.60 -12.39
C ARG A 500 -22.24 8.98 -13.74
N ALA A 501 -21.68 9.51 -14.83
CA ALA A 501 -21.89 8.94 -16.16
C ALA A 501 -21.44 7.47 -16.26
N SER A 502 -20.35 7.11 -15.59
CA SER A 502 -19.87 5.72 -15.54
C SER A 502 -20.83 4.81 -14.77
N ASN A 503 -21.38 5.26 -13.65
CA ASN A 503 -22.34 4.47 -12.86
C ASN A 503 -23.67 4.32 -13.58
N ASP A 504 -24.14 5.37 -14.24
CA ASP A 504 -25.39 5.34 -15.00
C ASP A 504 -25.26 4.36 -16.17
N ALA A 505 -24.07 4.22 -16.76
CA ALA A 505 -23.77 3.21 -17.79
C ALA A 505 -23.71 1.76 -17.26
N GLU A 506 -23.62 1.54 -15.95
CA GLU A 506 -23.69 0.20 -15.33
C GLU A 506 -25.13 -0.26 -15.07
N VAL A 507 -26.12 0.63 -15.19
CA VAL A 507 -27.54 0.24 -15.06
C VAL A 507 -27.91 -0.75 -16.17
N GLY A 508 -28.54 -1.86 -15.79
CA GLY A 508 -28.86 -2.97 -16.69
C GLY A 508 -27.76 -4.03 -16.80
N SER A 509 -26.62 -3.85 -16.11
CA SER A 509 -25.52 -4.83 -16.12
C SER A 509 -25.60 -5.79 -14.93
N TYR A 510 -24.89 -6.92 -15.07
CA TYR A 510 -24.78 -7.94 -14.04
C TYR A 510 -23.44 -7.86 -13.33
N HIS A 511 -23.47 -7.95 -12.00
CA HIS A 511 -22.28 -7.92 -11.15
C HIS A 511 -22.24 -9.10 -10.19
N LEU A 512 -21.02 -9.53 -9.85
CA LEU A 512 -20.77 -10.42 -8.72
C LEU A 512 -20.48 -9.59 -7.47
N LEU A 513 -21.29 -9.76 -6.43
CA LEU A 513 -21.07 -9.11 -5.15
C LEU A 513 -20.51 -10.10 -4.15
N LEU A 514 -19.57 -9.61 -3.34
CA LEU A 514 -19.24 -10.23 -2.06
C LEU A 514 -20.07 -9.52 -0.99
N VAL A 515 -20.88 -10.28 -0.24
CA VAL A 515 -21.78 -9.71 0.78
C VAL A 515 -20.97 -9.32 2.02
N ASP A 516 -21.04 -8.05 2.41
CA ASP A 516 -20.43 -7.52 3.64
C ASP A 516 -21.34 -7.79 4.85
N GLY A 517 -22.67 -7.72 4.66
CA GLY A 517 -23.67 -7.92 5.70
C GLY A 517 -24.87 -6.99 5.54
N GLU A 518 -25.59 -6.74 6.64
CA GLU A 518 -26.76 -5.85 6.65
C GLU A 518 -26.41 -4.38 6.42
N SER A 519 -27.32 -3.65 5.77
CA SER A 519 -27.21 -2.22 5.62
C SER A 519 -27.39 -1.51 6.96
N LYS A 520 -26.47 -0.61 7.30
CA LYS A 520 -26.60 0.26 8.49
C LYS A 520 -27.90 1.08 8.53
N LYS A 521 -28.55 1.27 7.37
CA LYS A 521 -29.79 2.04 7.25
C LYS A 521 -31.05 1.18 7.41
N SER A 522 -30.98 -0.12 7.13
CA SER A 522 -32.14 -1.01 7.13
C SER A 522 -31.71 -2.47 7.14
N ALA A 523 -32.23 -3.26 8.10
CA ALA A 523 -32.02 -4.71 8.14
C ALA A 523 -32.72 -5.46 6.99
N ALA A 524 -33.66 -4.81 6.29
CA ALA A 524 -34.32 -5.35 5.10
C ALA A 524 -33.43 -5.27 3.84
N GLU A 525 -32.27 -4.62 3.91
CA GLU A 525 -31.32 -4.51 2.81
C GLU A 525 -29.95 -5.09 3.21
N LEU A 526 -29.31 -5.78 2.28
CA LEU A 526 -27.93 -6.21 2.38
C LEU A 526 -27.02 -5.27 1.57
N VAL A 527 -25.75 -5.25 1.96
CA VAL A 527 -24.70 -4.50 1.28
C VAL A 527 -23.60 -5.45 0.86
N GLY A 528 -23.11 -5.28 -0.36
CA GLY A 528 -21.95 -5.99 -0.87
C GLY A 528 -21.04 -5.11 -1.71
N ARG A 529 -19.90 -5.69 -2.09
CA ARG A 529 -18.85 -5.05 -2.89
C ARG A 529 -18.75 -5.72 -4.26
N SER A 530 -18.83 -4.93 -5.33
CA SER A 530 -18.59 -5.38 -6.71
C SER A 530 -17.10 -5.59 -6.99
N ASP A 531 -16.76 -6.14 -8.16
CA ASP A 531 -15.36 -6.23 -8.61
C ASP A 531 -14.70 -4.85 -8.79
N SER A 532 -15.44 -3.80 -9.14
CA SER A 532 -14.97 -2.41 -9.16
C SER A 532 -14.84 -1.78 -7.76
N ASN A 533 -15.07 -2.56 -6.69
CA ASN A 533 -15.08 -2.11 -5.29
C ASN A 533 -16.16 -1.07 -4.99
N LYS A 534 -17.22 -1.02 -5.80
CA LYS A 534 -18.40 -0.18 -5.55
C LYS A 534 -19.28 -0.84 -4.52
N ARG A 535 -19.91 0.00 -3.71
CA ARG A 535 -20.93 -0.44 -2.76
C ARG A 535 -22.22 -0.68 -3.51
N VAL A 536 -22.81 -1.86 -3.37
CA VAL A 536 -24.09 -2.20 -3.98
C VAL A 536 -25.06 -2.61 -2.89
N VAL A 537 -26.24 -2.00 -2.89
CA VAL A 537 -27.33 -2.27 -1.94
C VAL A 537 -28.42 -3.06 -2.64
N PHE A 538 -28.93 -4.10 -1.99
CA PHE A 538 -29.96 -4.97 -2.56
C PHE A 538 -30.86 -5.55 -1.46
N GLY A 539 -32.03 -6.06 -1.83
CA GLY A 539 -33.01 -6.59 -0.86
C GLY A 539 -32.53 -7.84 -0.12
N ASN A 540 -32.83 -7.94 1.17
CA ASN A 540 -32.56 -9.12 2.00
C ASN A 540 -33.64 -10.20 1.81
N GLN A 541 -33.79 -10.68 0.57
CA GLN A 541 -34.71 -11.75 0.21
C GLN A 541 -33.97 -13.07 0.07
N ARG A 542 -34.70 -14.19 0.19
CA ARG A 542 -34.15 -15.49 -0.19
C ARG A 542 -33.94 -15.52 -1.71
N VAL A 543 -32.87 -16.18 -2.13
CA VAL A 543 -32.53 -16.33 -3.54
C VAL A 543 -32.18 -17.77 -3.84
N ARG A 544 -32.24 -18.18 -5.11
CA ARG A 544 -31.81 -19.51 -5.53
C ARG A 544 -30.36 -19.77 -5.10
N SER A 545 -30.10 -21.00 -4.67
CA SER A 545 -28.76 -21.44 -4.25
C SER A 545 -27.80 -21.68 -5.42
N SER A 546 -28.28 -21.57 -6.66
CA SER A 546 -27.50 -21.70 -7.89
C SER A 546 -28.04 -20.75 -8.97
N LEU A 547 -27.12 -20.16 -9.73
CA LEU A 547 -27.44 -19.29 -10.86
C LEU A 547 -27.88 -20.08 -12.11
N THR A 548 -27.42 -21.32 -12.26
CA THR A 548 -27.61 -22.13 -13.48
C THR A 548 -28.66 -23.22 -13.35
N ASN A 549 -29.02 -23.62 -12.12
CA ASN A 549 -30.04 -24.64 -11.88
C ASN A 549 -31.38 -23.96 -11.51
N PRO A 550 -32.42 -24.00 -12.38
CA PRO A 550 -33.72 -23.39 -12.10
C PRO A 550 -34.45 -24.05 -10.94
N ASP A 551 -34.20 -25.35 -10.67
CA ASP A 551 -34.83 -26.13 -9.61
C ASP A 551 -34.07 -26.02 -8.26
N ALA A 552 -33.08 -25.13 -8.18
CA ALA A 552 -32.31 -24.93 -6.96
C ALA A 552 -33.16 -24.34 -5.84
N SER A 553 -33.02 -24.91 -4.64
CA SER A 553 -33.68 -24.40 -3.44
C SER A 553 -33.32 -22.94 -3.15
N GLU A 554 -34.26 -22.19 -2.57
CA GLU A 554 -33.97 -20.85 -2.09
C GLU A 554 -33.22 -20.88 -0.76
N VAL A 555 -32.25 -19.98 -0.61
CA VAL A 555 -31.40 -19.80 0.58
C VAL A 555 -31.39 -18.34 1.01
N ALA A 556 -31.19 -18.11 2.31
CA ALA A 556 -30.87 -16.79 2.84
C ALA A 556 -29.39 -16.46 2.54
N LEU A 557 -29.11 -15.16 2.36
CA LEU A 557 -27.77 -14.65 2.08
C LEU A 557 -27.12 -14.17 3.37
N HIS A 558 -25.83 -14.46 3.52
CA HIS A 558 -25.04 -14.08 4.69
C HIS A 558 -23.74 -13.37 4.27
N ALA A 559 -23.10 -12.70 5.22
CA ALA A 559 -21.78 -12.14 5.01
C ALA A 559 -20.79 -13.22 4.52
N GLY A 560 -20.01 -12.92 3.48
CA GLY A 560 -19.12 -13.87 2.85
C GLY A 560 -19.72 -14.67 1.69
N ASP A 561 -21.02 -14.58 1.44
CA ASP A 561 -21.61 -15.16 0.22
C ASP A 561 -21.23 -14.35 -1.02
N PHE A 562 -21.04 -15.06 -2.14
CA PHE A 562 -21.00 -14.46 -3.47
C PHE A 562 -22.39 -14.50 -4.11
N VAL A 563 -22.83 -13.36 -4.63
CA VAL A 563 -24.20 -13.19 -5.16
C VAL A 563 -24.16 -12.51 -6.51
N ALA A 564 -24.80 -13.11 -7.50
CA ALA A 564 -25.05 -12.47 -8.78
C ALA A 564 -26.21 -11.49 -8.64
N VAL A 565 -26.03 -10.26 -9.09
CA VAL A 565 -27.05 -9.22 -9.03
C VAL A 565 -27.23 -8.54 -10.38
N HIS A 566 -28.42 -8.01 -10.62
CA HIS A 566 -28.73 -7.15 -11.75
C HIS A 566 -28.88 -5.70 -11.28
N VAL A 567 -28.03 -4.80 -11.78
CA VAL A 567 -28.02 -3.39 -11.37
C VAL A 567 -29.21 -2.67 -11.98
N THR A 568 -30.03 -2.05 -11.13
CA THR A 568 -31.26 -1.36 -11.55
C THR A 568 -31.17 0.14 -11.47
N GLU A 569 -30.31 0.67 -10.60
CA GLU A 569 -30.25 2.11 -10.34
C GLU A 569 -28.86 2.54 -9.84
N SER A 570 -28.45 3.74 -10.23
CA SER A 570 -27.28 4.46 -9.73
C SER A 570 -27.73 5.46 -8.66
N LEU A 571 -27.38 5.20 -7.39
CA LEU A 571 -27.83 6.04 -6.26
C LEU A 571 -26.91 7.24 -6.02
N SER A 572 -25.62 7.09 -6.32
CA SER A 572 -24.59 8.13 -6.17
C SER A 572 -23.36 7.76 -6.98
N ALA A 573 -22.36 8.65 -7.02
CA ALA A 573 -21.07 8.41 -7.67
C ALA A 573 -20.31 7.15 -7.20
N ASN A 574 -20.67 6.55 -6.05
CA ASN A 574 -20.00 5.33 -5.54
C ASN A 574 -20.98 4.28 -4.98
N THR A 575 -22.28 4.37 -5.29
CA THR A 575 -23.26 3.40 -4.77
C THR A 575 -24.31 3.08 -5.81
N LEU A 576 -24.54 1.79 -6.01
CA LEU A 576 -25.55 1.23 -6.90
C LEU A 576 -26.64 0.53 -6.08
N ARG A 577 -27.81 0.36 -6.70
CA ARG A 577 -28.89 -0.52 -6.26
C ARG A 577 -29.07 -1.63 -7.28
N ALA A 578 -29.30 -2.84 -6.76
CA ALA A 578 -29.46 -4.02 -7.58
C ALA A 578 -30.53 -4.96 -7.04
N ILE A 579 -31.00 -5.86 -7.90
CA ILE A 579 -31.86 -6.99 -7.54
C ILE A 579 -30.99 -8.24 -7.45
N PRO A 580 -31.03 -9.02 -6.36
CA PRO A 580 -30.25 -10.23 -6.25
C PRO A 580 -30.90 -11.37 -7.05
N LEU A 581 -30.08 -12.13 -7.78
CA LEU A 581 -30.55 -13.19 -8.68
C LEU A 581 -30.41 -14.58 -8.06
N ALA A 582 -29.19 -14.90 -7.62
CA ALA A 582 -28.84 -16.19 -7.01
C ALA A 582 -27.52 -16.09 -6.26
N ARG A 583 -27.35 -16.95 -5.25
CA ARG A 583 -26.03 -17.24 -4.68
C ARG A 583 -25.23 -18.04 -5.70
N THR A 584 -23.95 -17.71 -5.84
CA THR A 584 -23.06 -18.32 -6.84
C THR A 584 -21.61 -18.38 -6.33
N SER A 585 -20.71 -18.88 -7.15
CA SER A 585 -19.26 -18.82 -6.98
C SER A 585 -18.63 -17.88 -8.02
N ILE A 586 -17.38 -17.48 -7.82
CA ILE A 586 -16.64 -16.67 -8.79
C ILE A 586 -16.55 -17.44 -10.12
N ALA A 587 -16.15 -18.72 -10.07
CA ALA A 587 -16.01 -19.53 -11.26
C ALA A 587 -17.34 -19.74 -12.01
N GLN A 588 -18.45 -19.97 -11.30
CA GLN A 588 -19.76 -20.14 -11.93
C GLN A 588 -20.25 -18.85 -12.58
N PHE A 589 -20.12 -17.71 -11.90
CA PHE A 589 -20.53 -16.42 -12.47
C PHE A 589 -19.72 -16.06 -13.71
N ALA A 590 -18.40 -16.29 -13.69
CA ALA A 590 -17.54 -16.05 -14.83
C ALA A 590 -17.91 -16.92 -16.04
N LYS A 591 -18.31 -18.18 -15.82
CA LYS A 591 -18.82 -19.05 -16.89
C LYS A 591 -20.17 -18.56 -17.41
N TRP A 592 -21.09 -18.19 -16.52
CA TRP A 592 -22.42 -17.72 -16.88
C TRP A 592 -22.37 -16.46 -17.77
N LEU A 593 -21.51 -15.48 -17.44
CA LEU A 593 -21.30 -14.29 -18.28
C LEU A 593 -20.80 -14.61 -19.70
N LYS A 594 -19.99 -15.66 -19.88
CA LYS A 594 -19.48 -16.07 -21.20
C LYS A 594 -20.55 -16.70 -22.08
N HIS A 595 -21.62 -17.23 -21.48
CA HIS A 595 -22.72 -17.91 -22.18
C HIS A 595 -23.95 -17.01 -22.43
N GLY A 596 -23.81 -15.68 -22.29
CA GLY A 596 -24.86 -14.72 -22.63
C GLY A 596 -25.91 -14.50 -21.53
N GLY A 597 -25.48 -14.52 -20.27
CA GLY A 597 -26.30 -14.24 -19.09
C GLY A 597 -27.09 -12.94 -19.13
#